data_AF-A0A3C0V5U7-F1
#
_entry.id   AF-A0A3C0V5U7-F1
#
_cell.length_a   1.000
_cell.length_b   1.000
_cell.length_c   1.000
_cell.angle_alpha   90.00
_cell.angle_beta   90.00
_cell.angle_gamma   90.00
#
_symmetry.space_group_name_H-M   'P 1'
#
loop_
_entity.id
_entity.type
_entity.pdbx_description
1 polymer ?
#
loop_
_entity_poly.entity_id
_entity_poly.type
_entity_poly.pdbx_seq_one_letter_code
_entity_poly.pdbx_strand_id
1 'polypeptide(L)'
;MKKEKDMFKRVLTIVIVLLWSGWAFAAHPLITDDTGTQGKGKFQLEVNSEFTKEKEQQYNSDEDKWETKKETGGELATVLSYGITDNVDIVLGLPYQWK
;
A
#
# COMPACT_ATOMS: atom_id res chain seq x y z
N MET A 1 29.32 -16.69 -33.62
CA MET A 1 29.57 -15.47 -32.82
C MET A 1 28.46 -14.41 -32.89
N LYS A 2 28.06 -13.85 -34.04
CA LYS A 2 27.05 -12.76 -34.07
C LYS A 2 25.65 -13.18 -33.56
N LYS A 3 25.15 -14.32 -34.03
CA LYS A 3 23.85 -14.91 -33.62
C LYS A 3 23.74 -15.23 -32.12
N GLU A 4 24.85 -15.66 -31.52
CA GLU A 4 24.94 -16.01 -30.11
C GLU A 4 24.93 -14.76 -29.22
N LYS A 5 25.65 -13.70 -29.64
CA LYS A 5 25.58 -12.38 -29.01
C LYS A 5 24.18 -11.77 -29.10
N ASP A 6 23.48 -11.97 -30.22
CA ASP A 6 22.11 -11.48 -30.40
C ASP A 6 21.10 -12.24 -29.52
N MET A 7 21.27 -13.56 -29.38
CA MET A 7 20.46 -14.38 -28.47
C MET A 7 20.69 -13.98 -27.01
N PHE A 8 21.94 -13.77 -26.60
CA PHE A 8 22.29 -13.31 -25.27
C PHE A 8 21.68 -11.94 -24.96
N LYS A 9 21.72 -10.99 -25.91
CA LYS A 9 21.07 -9.68 -25.76
C LYS A 9 19.57 -9.80 -25.56
N ARG A 10 18.88 -10.65 -26.34
CA ARG A 10 17.43 -10.85 -26.21
C ARG A 10 17.05 -11.42 -24.85
N VAL A 11 17.79 -12.43 -24.39
CA VAL A 11 17.58 -13.02 -23.05
C VAL A 11 17.84 -11.99 -21.96
N LEU A 12 18.92 -11.21 -22.08
CA LEU A 12 19.25 -10.16 -21.12
C LEU A 12 18.16 -9.07 -21.07
N THR A 13 17.64 -8.64 -22.21
CA THR A 13 16.53 -7.68 -22.28
C THR A 13 15.27 -8.23 -21.59
N ILE A 14 14.92 -9.50 -21.82
CA ILE A 14 13.77 -10.13 -21.17
C ILE A 14 13.96 -10.18 -19.65
N VAL A 15 15.14 -10.57 -19.18
CA VAL A 15 15.45 -10.62 -17.74
C VAL A 15 15.35 -9.23 -17.10
N ILE A 16 15.88 -8.19 -17.75
CA ILE A 16 15.80 -6.80 -17.25
C ILE A 16 14.34 -6.33 -17.16
N VAL A 17 13.51 -6.63 -18.16
CA VAL A 17 12.08 -6.27 -18.15
C VAL A 17 11.33 -7.00 -17.02
N LEU A 18 11.62 -8.28 -16.79
CA LEU A 18 11.03 -9.05 -15.70
C LEU A 18 11.44 -8.52 -14.32
N LEU A 19 12.71 -8.12 -14.14
CA LEU A 19 13.17 -7.53 -12.88
C LEU A 19 12.51 -6.19 -12.54
N TRP A 20 12.01 -5.45 -13.55
CA TRP A 20 11.29 -4.19 -13.34
C TRP A 20 9.82 -4.35 -12.92
N SER A 21 9.23 -5.53 -13.10
CA SER A 21 7.82 -5.80 -12.78
C SER A 21 7.49 -5.69 -11.28
N GLY A 22 8.48 -5.87 -10.39
CA GLY A 22 8.27 -5.77 -8.94
C GLY A 22 8.09 -4.34 -8.41
N TRP A 23 8.27 -3.32 -9.26
CA TRP A 23 8.10 -1.90 -8.92
C TRP A 23 6.75 -1.34 -9.39
N ALA A 24 5.83 -2.20 -9.82
CA ALA A 24 4.43 -1.85 -9.88
C ALA A 24 3.90 -1.77 -8.45
N PHE A 25 4.01 -0.60 -7.82
CA PHE A 25 3.23 -0.28 -6.63
C PHE A 25 1.76 -0.47 -7.01
N ALA A 26 1.17 -1.57 -6.58
CA ALA A 26 -0.28 -1.71 -6.63
C ALA A 26 -0.84 -0.50 -5.87
N ALA A 27 -1.51 0.39 -6.58
CA ALA A 27 -2.37 1.38 -5.95
C ALA A 27 -3.40 0.55 -5.17
N HIS A 28 -3.19 0.45 -3.84
CA HIS A 28 -4.01 -0.27 -2.87
C HIS A 28 -4.51 -1.64 -3.41
N PRO A 29 -3.81 -2.77 -3.17
CA PRO A 29 -4.36 -4.09 -3.48
C PRO A 29 -5.78 -4.11 -2.92
N LEU A 30 -6.78 -4.31 -3.80
CA LEU A 30 -8.19 -4.37 -3.44
C LEU A 30 -8.28 -5.01 -2.06
N ILE A 31 -8.78 -4.25 -1.07
CA ILE A 31 -9.16 -4.81 0.23
C ILE A 31 -9.78 -6.14 -0.10
N THR A 32 -9.19 -7.21 0.41
CA THR A 32 -9.61 -8.58 0.12
C THR A 32 -10.97 -8.80 0.76
N ASP A 33 -11.99 -8.18 0.17
CA ASP A 33 -13.42 -8.33 0.42
C ASP A 33 -14.00 -9.33 -0.60
N ASP A 34 -13.15 -10.25 -1.08
CA ASP A 34 -13.57 -11.28 -2.05
C ASP A 34 -14.25 -12.48 -1.36
N THR A 35 -14.51 -12.35 -0.06
CA THR A 35 -15.34 -13.29 0.69
C THR A 35 -16.34 -12.51 1.51
N GLY A 36 -17.64 -12.63 1.19
CA GLY A 36 -18.71 -11.99 1.97
C GLY A 36 -18.62 -12.29 3.47
N THR A 37 -18.05 -13.45 3.85
CA THR A 37 -17.55 -13.76 5.19
C THR A 37 -16.38 -14.75 5.14
N GLN A 38 -15.54 -14.76 6.18
CA GLN A 38 -14.41 -15.69 6.34
C GLN A 38 -14.86 -17.16 6.36
N GLY A 39 -16.07 -17.41 6.86
CA GLY A 39 -16.62 -18.74 7.07
C GLY A 39 -16.23 -19.32 8.44
N LYS A 40 -17.00 -20.30 8.91
CA LYS A 40 -16.93 -20.75 10.32
C LYS A 40 -15.53 -21.23 10.70
N GLY A 41 -14.98 -20.66 11.77
CA GLY A 41 -13.71 -21.03 12.36
C GLY A 41 -12.47 -20.50 11.64
N LYS A 42 -12.63 -19.73 10.56
CA LYS A 42 -11.51 -19.11 9.85
C LYS A 42 -11.21 -17.73 10.40
N PHE A 43 -9.97 -17.29 10.24
CA PHE A 43 -9.55 -15.94 10.61
C PHE A 43 -8.73 -15.29 9.51
N GLN A 44 -8.79 -13.96 9.46
CA GLN A 44 -7.97 -13.12 8.58
C GLN A 44 -7.33 -12.03 9.43
N LEU A 45 -6.05 -11.77 9.18
CA LEU A 45 -5.34 -10.62 9.72
C LEU A 45 -4.92 -9.74 8.55
N GLU A 46 -5.38 -8.50 8.55
CA GLU A 46 -5.04 -7.48 7.58
C GLU A 46 -4.26 -6.37 8.27
N VAL A 47 -3.16 -5.94 7.65
CA VAL A 47 -2.34 -4.82 8.14
C VAL A 47 -2.12 -3.89 6.97
N ASN A 48 -2.63 -2.67 7.09
CA ASN A 48 -2.52 -1.61 6.11
C ASN A 48 -1.71 -0.45 6.69
N SER A 49 -0.93 0.24 5.84
CA SER A 49 -0.23 1.45 6.24
C SER A 49 -0.30 2.51 5.14
N GLU A 50 -0.63 3.74 5.52
CA GLU A 50 -0.59 4.91 4.66
C GLU A 50 0.51 5.87 5.12
N PHE A 51 1.18 6.52 4.16
CA PHE A 51 2.13 7.60 4.42
C PHE A 51 1.71 8.84 3.65
N THR A 52 1.49 9.94 4.37
CA THR A 52 0.98 11.19 3.81
C THR A 52 2.05 12.28 3.93
N LYS A 53 2.26 13.03 2.84
CA LYS A 53 3.15 14.20 2.83
C LYS A 53 2.43 15.38 2.23
N GLU A 54 2.16 16.38 3.05
CA GLU A 54 1.48 17.61 2.62
C GLU A 54 2.45 18.79 2.64
N LYS A 55 2.31 19.66 1.64
CA LYS A 55 3.03 20.93 1.55
C LYS A 55 2.02 22.01 1.23
N GLU A 56 1.81 22.91 2.17
CA GLU A 56 0.87 24.01 2.01
C GLU A 56 1.60 25.35 2.17
N GLN A 57 1.31 26.30 1.28
CA GLN A 57 1.73 27.69 1.46
C GLN A 57 0.67 28.39 2.31
N GLN A 58 1.05 28.79 3.52
CA GLN A 58 0.21 29.58 4.41
C GLN A 58 0.82 30.97 4.54
N TYR A 59 -0.01 31.99 4.36
CA TYR A 59 0.40 33.38 4.59
C TYR A 59 0.45 33.64 6.10
N ASN A 60 1.62 33.98 6.60
CA ASN A 60 1.86 34.31 8.00
C ASN A 60 1.63 35.82 8.19
N SER A 61 0.55 36.18 8.88
CA SER A 61 0.17 37.59 9.12
C SER A 61 1.05 38.30 10.16
N ASP A 62 1.73 37.55 11.04
CA ASP A 62 2.65 38.12 12.03
C ASP A 62 3.97 38.56 11.38
N GLU A 63 4.38 37.88 10.30
CA GLU A 63 5.64 38.13 9.59
C GLU A 63 5.46 38.70 8.16
N ASP A 64 4.22 39.01 7.76
CA ASP A 64 3.82 39.54 6.43
C ASP A 64 4.49 38.80 5.26
N LYS A 65 4.51 37.46 5.32
CA LYS A 65 5.21 36.62 4.33
C LYS A 65 4.53 35.28 4.10
N TRP A 66 4.77 34.68 2.94
CA TRP A 66 4.33 33.33 2.62
C TRP A 66 5.30 32.29 3.20
N GLU A 67 4.78 31.37 4.01
CA GLU A 67 5.55 30.26 4.59
C GLU A 67 5.06 28.92 4.03
N THR A 68 6.01 28.02 3.73
CA THR A 68 5.66 26.66 3.32
C THR A 68 5.69 25.75 4.54
N LYS A 69 4.51 25.32 5.02
CA LYS A 69 4.42 24.26 6.02
C LYS A 69 4.50 22.90 5.34
N LYS A 70 5.28 22.01 5.96
CA LYS A 70 5.41 20.62 5.53
C LYS A 70 4.94 19.74 6.67
N GLU A 71 3.89 18.98 6.44
CA GLU A 71 3.40 17.97 7.39
C GLU A 71 3.67 16.59 6.81
N THR A 72 4.13 15.67 7.67
CA THR A 72 4.38 14.27 7.29
C THR A 72 3.66 13.39 8.27
N GLY A 73 2.58 12.78 7.83
CA GLY A 73 1.81 11.86 8.65
C GLY A 73 1.78 10.47 8.07
N GLY A 74 0.99 9.63 8.72
CA GLY A 74 0.65 8.33 8.21
C GLY A 74 -0.34 7.63 9.13
N GLU A 75 -0.82 6.49 8.66
CA GLU A 75 -1.75 5.63 9.37
C GLU A 75 -1.25 4.19 9.31
N LEU A 76 -1.49 3.43 10.37
CA LEU A 76 -1.34 2.00 10.46
C LEU A 76 -2.67 1.42 10.91
N ALA A 77 -3.35 0.69 10.03
CA ALA A 77 -4.62 0.04 10.33
C ALA A 77 -4.43 -1.47 10.39
N THR A 78 -4.66 -2.07 11.55
CA THR A 78 -4.66 -3.53 11.72
C THR A 78 -6.08 -4.02 11.91
N VAL A 79 -6.51 -5.03 11.17
CA VAL A 79 -7.85 -5.62 11.26
C VAL A 79 -7.74 -7.13 11.44
N LEU A 80 -8.36 -7.65 12.50
CA LEU A 80 -8.49 -9.09 12.74
C LEU A 80 -9.96 -9.49 12.56
N SER A 81 -10.22 -10.42 11.66
CA SER A 81 -11.54 -10.97 11.39
C SER A 81 -11.59 -12.45 11.79
N TYR A 82 -12.69 -12.90 12.40
CA TYR A 82 -12.93 -14.29 12.77
C TYR A 82 -14.37 -14.70 12.48
N GLY A 83 -14.56 -15.76 11.69
CA GLY A 83 -15.89 -16.28 11.36
C GLY A 83 -16.48 -17.13 12.48
N ILE A 84 -17.55 -16.67 13.13
CA ILE A 84 -18.28 -17.47 14.13
C ILE A 84 -19.20 -18.49 13.46
N THR A 85 -19.79 -18.12 12.32
CA THR A 85 -20.61 -18.99 11.48
C THR A 85 -20.19 -18.85 10.02
N ASP A 86 -20.77 -19.65 9.13
CA ASP A 86 -20.45 -19.57 7.71
C ASP A 86 -20.84 -18.25 7.04
N ASN A 87 -21.66 -17.41 7.72
CA ASN A 87 -22.16 -16.13 7.20
C ASN A 87 -22.06 -14.99 8.24
N VAL A 88 -21.31 -15.16 9.34
CA VAL A 88 -21.16 -14.12 10.37
C VAL A 88 -19.73 -14.10 10.89
N ASP A 89 -19.12 -12.92 10.84
CA ASP A 89 -17.77 -12.65 11.32
C ASP A 89 -17.77 -11.63 12.47
N ILE A 90 -16.78 -11.74 13.37
CA ILE A 90 -16.38 -10.67 14.29
C ILE A 90 -15.15 -10.01 13.70
N VAL A 91 -15.15 -8.68 13.65
CA VAL A 91 -14.03 -7.89 13.15
C VAL A 91 -13.55 -6.92 14.24
N LEU A 92 -12.25 -6.92 14.49
CA LEU A 92 -11.56 -6.06 15.45
C LEU A 92 -10.54 -5.21 14.69
N GLY A 93 -10.77 -3.90 14.65
CA GLY A 93 -9.87 -2.92 14.02
C GLY A 93 -9.08 -2.12 15.06
N LEU A 94 -7.78 -1.91 14.78
CA LEU A 94 -6.85 -1.09 15.55
C LEU A 94 -6.15 -0.10 14.60
N PRO A 95 -6.76 1.07 14.36
CA PRO A 95 -6.12 2.14 13.61
C PRO A 95 -5.21 2.98 14.50
N TYR A 96 -4.04 3.35 14.00
CA TYR A 96 -3.08 4.24 14.63
C TYR A 96 -2.59 5.29 13.63
N GLN A 97 -2.84 6.57 13.93
CA GLN A 97 -2.46 7.69 13.08
C GLN A 97 -1.37 8.54 13.74
N TRP A 98 -0.38 8.99 12.95
CA TRP A 98 0.63 9.94 13.38
C TRP A 98 0.74 11.13 12.40
N LYS A 99 1.23 12.27 12.90
CA LYS A 99 1.44 13.53 12.17
C LYS A 99 2.80 14.12 12.50
#